data_AF-A0A1I0FSU2-F1
#
_entry.id   AF-A0A1I0FSU2-F1
#
_cell.length_a   1.000
_cell.length_b   1.000
_cell.length_c   1.000
_cell.angle_alpha   90.00
_cell.angle_beta   90.00
_cell.angle_gamma   90.00
#
_symmetry.space_group_name_H-M   'P 1'
#
loop_
_entity.id
_entity.type
_entity.pdbx_description
1 polymer ?
#
loop_
_entity_poly.entity_id
_entity_poly.type
_entity_poly.pdbx_seq_one_letter_code
_entity_poly.pdbx_strand_id
1 'polypeptide(L)'
;MKIHDDLTYYIKKQALDAGALLAGFTKIRRVEPVIILGFSFTDTWFFKHPLSISKLLGKTSATSIHVQDVIAKTLKSQGYKAEYKTIWSLYGDFRPLAVSAGLGDWGRNGIIVNKEHGAGLLFAAIFTDAPLEITSPKARPTQDHQQHCIDCQQCISSCPAKAFENNKFHTFRCLPYAIKGCSECLKICKGRLS
;
A
#
# COMPACT_ATOMS: atom_id res chain seq x y z
N MET A 1 -18.90 1.63 24.57
CA MET A 1 -18.14 1.80 23.32
C MET A 1 -17.56 3.21 23.35
N LYS A 2 -16.24 3.40 23.20
CA LYS A 2 -15.63 4.73 23.33
C LYS A 2 -15.88 5.53 22.04
N ILE A 3 -16.04 6.85 22.15
CA ILE A 3 -16.36 7.76 21.03
C ILE A 3 -15.33 7.64 19.87
N HIS A 4 -14.07 7.29 20.18
CA HIS A 4 -12.99 7.11 19.20
C HIS A 4 -13.07 5.81 18.39
N ASP A 5 -13.65 4.74 18.98
CA ASP A 5 -13.89 3.47 18.28
C ASP A 5 -14.86 3.67 17.11
N ASP A 6 -15.87 4.52 17.32
CA ASP A 6 -16.92 4.81 16.36
C ASP A 6 -16.39 5.65 15.17
N LEU A 7 -15.57 6.68 15.46
CA LEU A 7 -14.94 7.49 14.40
C LEU A 7 -14.03 6.65 13.51
N THR A 8 -13.19 5.80 14.11
CA THR A 8 -12.25 4.96 13.35
C THR A 8 -12.98 3.98 12.45
N TYR A 9 -14.03 3.34 12.99
CA TYR A 9 -14.90 2.47 12.21
C TYR A 9 -15.57 3.21 11.06
N TYR A 10 -16.14 4.39 11.32
CA TYR A 10 -16.82 5.21 10.31
C TYR A 10 -15.88 5.62 9.18
N ILE A 11 -14.69 6.13 9.50
CA ILE A 11 -13.69 6.54 8.52
C ILE A 11 -13.23 5.35 7.68
N LYS A 12 -13.01 4.18 8.30
CA LYS A 12 -12.64 2.96 7.58
C LYS A 12 -13.74 2.56 6.58
N LYS A 13 -14.99 2.58 7.03
CA LYS A 13 -16.14 2.25 6.19
C LYS A 13 -16.26 3.21 5.01
N GLN A 14 -16.20 4.53 5.25
CA GLN A 14 -16.23 5.54 4.20
C GLN A 14 -15.09 5.34 3.19
N ALA A 15 -13.88 5.01 3.65
CA ALA A 15 -12.75 4.78 2.76
C ALA A 15 -13.01 3.63 1.77
N LEU A 16 -13.53 2.50 2.29
CA LEU A 16 -13.85 1.32 1.49
C LEU A 16 -15.03 1.60 0.54
N ASP A 17 -16.11 2.20 1.04
CA ASP A 17 -17.30 2.54 0.27
C ASP A 17 -16.98 3.53 -0.87
N ALA A 18 -16.03 4.46 -0.66
CA ALA A 18 -15.57 5.42 -1.65
C ALA A 18 -14.54 4.85 -2.65
N GLY A 19 -14.09 3.60 -2.47
CA GLY A 19 -13.28 2.87 -3.46
C GLY A 19 -11.83 2.57 -3.09
N ALA A 20 -11.40 2.77 -1.84
CA ALA A 20 -10.15 2.18 -1.38
C ALA A 20 -10.30 0.65 -1.23
N LEU A 21 -9.24 -0.10 -1.54
CA LEU A 21 -9.21 -1.54 -1.26
C LEU A 21 -8.92 -1.80 0.22
N LEU A 22 -8.06 -0.97 0.80
CA LEU A 22 -7.56 -1.14 2.16
C LEU A 22 -7.56 0.20 2.87
N ALA A 23 -7.88 0.19 4.16
CA ALA A 23 -7.78 1.33 5.05
C ALA A 23 -7.27 0.88 6.41
N GLY A 24 -6.20 1.50 6.88
CA GLY A 24 -5.53 1.16 8.13
C GLY A 24 -5.02 2.41 8.84
N PHE A 25 -4.76 2.27 10.14
CA PHE A 25 -4.50 3.38 11.04
C PHE A 25 -3.22 3.13 11.80
N THR A 26 -2.27 4.07 11.72
CA THR A 26 -0.96 3.99 12.38
C THR A 26 -0.57 5.36 12.95
N LYS A 27 0.60 5.45 13.58
CA LYS A 27 1.22 6.73 13.92
C LYS A 27 2.57 6.88 13.24
N ILE A 28 2.89 8.10 12.81
CA ILE A 28 4.26 8.47 12.50
C ILE A 28 4.96 8.95 13.78
N ARG A 29 6.20 8.47 14.01
CA ARG A 29 7.02 8.77 15.21
C ARG A 29 6.29 8.55 16.56
N ARG A 30 5.28 7.67 16.61
CA ARG A 30 4.43 7.35 17.77
C ARG A 30 3.48 8.47 18.24
N VAL A 31 3.46 9.62 17.57
CA VAL A 31 2.72 10.80 18.03
C VAL A 31 1.56 11.11 17.11
N GLU A 32 1.82 11.30 15.82
CA GLU A 32 0.84 11.82 14.85
C GLU A 32 0.06 10.67 14.19
N PRO A 33 -1.27 10.60 14.35
CA PRO A 33 -2.13 9.66 13.65
C PRO A 33 -2.05 9.80 12.13
N VAL A 34 -1.98 8.66 11.45
CA VAL A 34 -1.97 8.58 9.99
C VAL A 34 -2.93 7.50 9.53
N ILE A 35 -3.79 7.86 8.58
CA ILE A 35 -4.65 6.92 7.85
C ILE A 35 -3.89 6.52 6.59
N ILE A 36 -3.66 5.23 6.40
CA ILE A 36 -3.06 4.67 5.19
C ILE A 36 -4.14 4.00 4.37
N LEU A 37 -4.18 4.33 3.08
CA LEU A 37 -5.13 3.84 2.11
C LEU A 37 -4.41 3.02 1.04
N GLY A 38 -4.94 1.86 0.68
CA GLY A 38 -4.44 1.00 -0.38
C GLY A 38 -5.35 1.00 -1.61
N PHE A 39 -4.76 1.10 -2.79
CA PHE A 39 -5.45 1.11 -4.09
C PHE A 39 -4.81 0.08 -5.02
N SER A 40 -5.58 -0.45 -5.98
CA SER A 40 -5.03 -1.39 -6.96
C SER A 40 -4.00 -0.73 -7.88
N PHE A 41 -2.95 -1.50 -8.19
CA PHE A 41 -1.99 -1.19 -9.23
C PHE A 41 -2.11 -2.20 -10.37
N THR A 42 -1.88 -1.76 -11.61
CA THR A 42 -1.75 -2.68 -12.75
C THR A 42 -0.30 -3.07 -12.97
N ASP A 43 -0.14 -4.34 -13.28
CA ASP A 43 1.07 -4.98 -13.72
C ASP A 43 1.41 -4.75 -15.21
N THR A 44 0.74 -3.86 -15.93
CA THR A 44 1.03 -3.63 -17.35
C THR A 44 2.36 -2.89 -17.55
N TRP A 45 3.15 -3.32 -18.55
CA TRP A 45 4.47 -2.74 -18.84
C TRP A 45 4.36 -1.37 -19.48
N PHE A 46 4.96 -0.35 -18.84
CA PHE A 46 4.90 1.06 -19.25
C PHE A 46 5.17 1.27 -20.74
N PHE A 47 6.24 0.67 -21.28
CA PHE A 47 6.65 0.88 -22.68
C PHE A 47 5.85 0.09 -23.70
N LYS A 48 5.15 -0.98 -23.30
CA LYS A 48 4.30 -1.75 -24.23
C LYS A 48 2.91 -1.15 -24.34
N HIS A 49 2.39 -0.55 -23.27
CA HIS A 49 1.01 -0.05 -23.20
C HIS A 49 0.89 1.34 -22.54
N PRO A 50 1.60 2.37 -23.02
CA PRO A 50 1.71 3.66 -22.33
C PRO A 50 0.36 4.36 -22.13
N LEU A 51 -0.53 4.32 -23.13
CA LEU A 51 -1.86 4.94 -23.04
C LEU A 51 -2.77 4.21 -22.04
N SER A 52 -2.74 2.88 -22.04
CA SER A 52 -3.57 2.07 -21.13
C SER A 52 -3.15 2.26 -19.69
N ILE A 53 -1.84 2.33 -19.44
CA ILE A 53 -1.26 2.56 -18.12
C ILE A 53 -1.56 3.96 -17.63
N SER A 54 -1.39 4.98 -18.48
CA SER A 54 -1.73 6.36 -18.15
C SER A 54 -3.20 6.51 -17.78
N LYS A 55 -4.10 5.87 -18.54
CA LYS A 55 -5.54 5.84 -18.24
C LYS A 55 -5.84 5.18 -16.90
N LEU A 56 -5.23 4.03 -16.61
CA LEU A 56 -5.48 3.31 -15.37
C LEU A 56 -4.90 4.02 -14.14
N LEU A 57 -3.68 4.54 -14.27
CA LEU A 57 -3.05 5.33 -13.20
C LEU A 57 -3.84 6.62 -12.98
N GLY A 58 -4.32 7.28 -14.04
CA GLY A 58 -5.24 8.41 -13.93
C GLY A 58 -6.52 8.05 -13.19
N LYS A 59 -7.15 6.90 -13.50
CA LYS A 59 -8.33 6.39 -12.79
C LYS A 59 -8.04 6.14 -11.31
N THR A 60 -6.94 5.45 -11.01
CA THR A 60 -6.52 5.13 -9.63
C THR A 60 -6.22 6.41 -8.84
N SER A 61 -5.63 7.41 -9.50
CA SER A 61 -5.36 8.73 -8.92
C SER A 61 -6.65 9.46 -8.59
N ALA A 62 -7.61 9.47 -9.51
CA ALA A 62 -8.91 10.09 -9.31
C ALA A 62 -9.66 9.43 -8.15
N THR A 63 -9.64 8.09 -8.07
CA THR A 63 -10.21 7.34 -6.94
C THR A 63 -9.49 7.68 -5.63
N SER A 64 -8.16 7.72 -5.62
CA SER A 64 -7.38 8.10 -4.43
C SER A 64 -7.77 9.49 -3.93
N ILE A 65 -7.80 10.48 -4.83
CA ILE A 65 -8.18 11.86 -4.49
C ILE A 65 -9.61 11.91 -3.97
N HIS A 66 -10.54 11.22 -4.63
CA HIS A 66 -11.94 11.18 -4.21
C HIS A 66 -12.10 10.62 -2.79
N VAL A 67 -11.49 9.46 -2.49
CA VAL A 67 -11.51 8.87 -1.15
C VAL A 67 -10.90 9.82 -0.12
N GLN A 68 -9.75 10.42 -0.45
CA GLN A 68 -9.05 11.34 0.45
C GLN A 68 -9.87 12.61 0.73
N ASP A 69 -10.58 13.14 -0.27
CA ASP A 69 -11.47 14.29 -0.11
C ASP A 69 -12.69 13.98 0.76
N VAL A 70 -13.31 12.80 0.59
CA VAL A 70 -14.45 12.38 1.43
C VAL A 70 -14.01 12.34 2.89
N ILE A 71 -12.90 11.64 3.18
CA ILE A 71 -12.37 11.50 4.54
C ILE A 71 -11.94 12.85 5.10
N ALA A 72 -11.20 13.65 4.32
CA ALA A 72 -10.71 14.95 4.77
C ALA A 72 -11.87 15.92 5.07
N LYS A 73 -12.95 15.90 4.29
CA LYS A 73 -14.16 16.70 4.57
C LYS A 73 -14.82 16.27 5.87
N THR A 74 -14.98 14.97 6.09
CA THR A 74 -15.53 14.43 7.34
C THR A 74 -14.69 14.85 8.55
N LEU A 75 -13.38 14.66 8.50
CA LEU A 75 -12.48 15.05 9.60
C LEU A 75 -12.53 16.56 9.88
N LYS A 76 -12.48 17.38 8.82
CA LYS A 76 -12.56 18.84 8.94
C LYS A 76 -13.90 19.32 9.49
N SER A 77 -15.02 18.69 9.10
CA SER A 77 -16.35 19.03 9.65
C SER A 77 -16.48 18.72 11.14
N GLN A 78 -15.67 17.78 11.65
CA GLN A 78 -15.59 17.46 13.07
C GLN A 78 -14.52 18.29 13.81
N GLY A 79 -13.87 19.23 13.13
CA GLY A 79 -12.88 20.13 13.72
C GLY A 79 -11.45 19.60 13.73
N TYR A 80 -11.18 18.44 13.12
CA TYR A 80 -9.84 17.86 13.03
C TYR A 80 -9.07 18.38 11.82
N LYS A 81 -7.75 18.44 11.93
CA LYS A 81 -6.84 18.70 10.81
C LYS A 81 -6.82 17.48 9.90
N ALA A 82 -6.75 17.71 8.59
CA ALA A 82 -6.59 16.63 7.62
C ALA A 82 -5.81 17.14 6.41
N GLU A 83 -4.58 16.64 6.28
CA GLU A 83 -3.70 16.87 5.13
C GLU A 83 -3.35 15.54 4.50
N TYR A 84 -3.49 15.43 3.18
CA TYR A 84 -3.28 14.16 2.51
C TYR A 84 -2.22 14.23 1.43
N LYS A 85 -1.59 13.07 1.20
CA LYS A 85 -0.60 12.83 0.16
C LYS A 85 -1.09 11.66 -0.69
N THR A 86 -1.20 11.90 -2.00
CA THR A 86 -1.78 10.92 -2.94
C THR A 86 -0.80 9.79 -3.26
N ILE A 87 -1.24 8.83 -4.08
CA ILE A 87 -0.40 7.75 -4.60
C ILE A 87 0.85 8.21 -5.38
N TRP A 88 0.93 9.49 -5.76
CA TRP A 88 2.08 10.09 -6.45
C TRP A 88 3.03 10.85 -5.53
N SER A 89 2.87 10.70 -4.21
CA SER A 89 3.63 11.48 -3.27
C SER A 89 5.13 11.25 -3.40
N LEU A 90 5.88 12.34 -3.54
CA LEU A 90 7.34 12.36 -3.41
C LEU A 90 7.80 12.59 -1.97
N TYR A 91 6.88 12.73 -1.01
CA TYR A 91 7.21 13.05 0.39
C TYR A 91 7.88 11.88 1.13
N GLY A 92 7.75 10.65 0.65
CA GLY A 92 8.38 9.49 1.26
C GLY A 92 7.76 8.17 0.85
N ASP A 93 8.31 7.09 1.37
CA ASP A 93 7.82 5.75 1.16
C ASP A 93 6.73 5.40 2.18
N PHE A 94 5.50 5.17 1.72
CA PHE A 94 4.38 4.78 2.59
C PHE A 94 4.32 3.29 2.90
N ARG A 95 5.14 2.45 2.26
CA ARG A 95 5.16 1.00 2.51
C ARG A 95 5.42 0.63 3.98
N PRO A 96 6.37 1.25 4.71
CA PRO A 96 6.55 1.01 6.15
C PRO A 96 5.31 1.37 6.99
N LEU A 97 4.60 2.45 6.62
CA LEU A 97 3.37 2.86 7.29
C LEU A 97 2.23 1.88 7.00
N ALA A 98 2.14 1.35 5.76
CA ALA A 98 1.18 0.33 5.40
C ALA A 98 1.36 -0.96 6.23
N VAL A 99 2.61 -1.39 6.44
CA VAL A 99 2.91 -2.54 7.34
C VAL A 99 2.53 -2.22 8.78
N SER A 100 2.89 -1.03 9.26
CA SER A 100 2.54 -0.60 10.62
C SER A 100 1.03 -0.52 10.85
N ALA A 101 0.28 -0.12 9.82
CA ALA A 101 -1.18 -0.07 9.78
C ALA A 101 -1.84 -1.45 9.53
N GLY A 102 -1.05 -2.53 9.42
CA GLY A 102 -1.54 -3.90 9.25
C GLY A 102 -2.08 -4.22 7.85
N LEU A 103 -1.77 -3.41 6.84
CA LEU A 103 -2.30 -3.58 5.47
C LEU A 103 -1.56 -4.64 4.65
N GLY A 104 -0.44 -5.15 5.14
CA GLY A 104 0.32 -6.23 4.52
C GLY A 104 1.65 -6.44 5.24
N ASP A 105 2.40 -7.44 4.77
CA ASP A 105 3.73 -7.79 5.26
C ASP A 105 4.77 -7.55 4.14
N TRP A 106 6.04 -7.38 4.50
CA TRP A 106 7.13 -7.32 3.51
C TRP A 106 7.32 -8.68 2.84
N GLY A 107 7.12 -8.74 1.52
CA GLY A 107 7.40 -9.92 0.71
C GLY A 107 8.86 -10.04 0.31
N ARG A 108 9.26 -11.24 -0.15
CA ARG A 108 10.63 -11.49 -0.64
C ARG A 108 11.02 -10.67 -1.87
N ASN A 109 10.03 -10.16 -2.62
CA ASN A 109 10.21 -9.24 -3.73
C ASN A 109 10.52 -7.79 -3.28
N GLY A 110 10.57 -7.50 -1.98
CA GLY A 110 10.92 -6.17 -1.46
C GLY A 110 9.79 -5.15 -1.51
N ILE A 111 8.54 -5.61 -1.62
CA ILE A 111 7.33 -4.77 -1.62
C ILE A 111 6.28 -5.35 -0.66
N ILE A 112 5.23 -4.58 -0.38
CA ILE A 112 4.18 -4.99 0.56
C ILE A 112 3.25 -5.97 -0.12
N VAL A 113 3.03 -7.10 0.55
CA VAL A 113 2.15 -8.17 0.11
C VAL A 113 0.98 -8.23 1.08
N ASN A 114 -0.20 -7.91 0.57
CA ASN A 114 -1.45 -8.15 1.26
C ASN A 114 -1.89 -9.60 1.05
N LYS A 115 -2.58 -10.18 2.05
CA LYS A 115 -3.04 -11.58 1.99
C LYS A 115 -4.03 -11.83 0.85
N GLU A 116 -4.92 -10.87 0.58
CA GLU A 116 -6.05 -10.95 -0.34
C GLU A 116 -5.76 -10.25 -1.68
N HIS A 117 -5.02 -9.13 -1.65
CA HIS A 117 -4.75 -8.32 -2.84
C HIS A 117 -3.34 -8.52 -3.42
N GLY A 118 -2.54 -9.40 -2.83
CA GLY A 118 -1.17 -9.64 -3.26
C GLY A 118 -0.30 -8.39 -3.18
N ALA A 119 0.62 -8.25 -4.13
CA ALA A 119 1.60 -7.16 -4.13
C ALA A 119 1.23 -5.94 -5.01
N GLY A 120 0.11 -6.01 -5.73
CA GLY A 120 -0.34 -5.00 -6.68
C GLY A 120 -1.04 -3.81 -6.02
N LEU A 121 -0.37 -3.14 -5.08
CA LEU A 121 -0.94 -2.06 -4.28
C LEU A 121 -0.15 -0.76 -4.41
N LEU A 122 -0.86 0.35 -4.56
CA LEU A 122 -0.38 1.71 -4.32
C LEU A 122 -0.92 2.23 -2.98
N PHE A 123 -0.15 3.07 -2.31
CA PHE A 123 -0.53 3.61 -1.01
C PHE A 123 -0.63 5.12 -1.04
N ALA A 124 -1.62 5.65 -0.32
CA ALA A 124 -1.79 7.07 -0.03
C ALA A 124 -1.94 7.28 1.48
N ALA A 125 -1.73 8.51 1.95
CA ALA A 125 -1.75 8.81 3.38
C ALA A 125 -2.60 10.07 3.68
N ILE A 126 -3.25 10.08 4.84
CA ILE A 126 -3.90 11.25 5.44
C ILE A 126 -3.32 11.44 6.83
N PHE A 127 -2.73 12.60 7.07
CA PHE A 127 -2.19 13.04 8.35
C PHE A 127 -3.25 13.87 9.07
N THR A 128 -3.49 13.55 10.34
CA THR A 128 -4.57 14.15 11.11
C THR A 128 -4.23 14.18 12.60
N ASP A 129 -4.88 15.06 13.34
CA ASP A 129 -4.89 15.07 14.81
C ASP A 129 -6.13 14.38 15.40
N ALA A 130 -6.95 13.75 14.55
CA ALA A 130 -8.12 13.01 14.99
C ALA A 130 -7.73 11.83 15.92
N PRO A 131 -8.48 11.62 17.00
CA PRO A 131 -8.26 10.52 17.93
C PRO A 131 -8.76 9.21 17.31
N LEU A 132 -7.88 8.58 16.54
CA LEU A 132 -8.14 7.31 15.86
C LEU A 132 -7.57 6.13 16.66
N GLU A 133 -8.26 5.00 16.61
CA GLU A 133 -7.79 3.74 17.16
C GLU A 133 -6.70 3.16 16.26
N ILE A 134 -5.50 3.06 16.82
CA ILE A 134 -4.29 2.75 16.07
C ILE A 134 -3.98 1.26 16.11
N THR A 135 -3.62 0.71 14.94
CA THR A 135 -3.07 -0.64 14.88
C THR A 135 -1.70 -0.66 15.53
N SER A 136 -1.45 -1.65 16.39
CA SER A 136 -0.12 -1.83 16.99
C SER A 136 0.93 -2.02 15.88
N PRO A 137 2.00 -1.21 15.85
CA PRO A 137 2.97 -1.25 14.76
C PRO A 137 3.60 -2.63 14.62
N LYS A 138 3.48 -3.23 13.44
CA LYS A 138 4.24 -4.44 13.08
C LYS A 138 5.60 -4.04 12.53
N ALA A 139 6.66 -4.37 13.26
CA ALA A 139 8.03 -4.14 12.80
C ALA A 139 8.57 -5.25 11.88
N ARG A 140 7.96 -6.44 11.92
CA ARG A 140 8.41 -7.63 11.19
C ARG A 140 7.22 -8.36 10.55
N PRO A 141 7.42 -9.03 9.40
CA PRO A 141 6.44 -9.93 8.84
C PRO A 141 5.98 -10.97 9.87
N THR A 142 4.75 -11.44 9.74
CA THR A 142 4.29 -12.59 10.52
C THR A 142 5.10 -13.83 10.17
N GLN A 143 5.34 -14.74 11.12
CA GLN A 143 6.09 -15.98 10.89
C GLN A 143 5.48 -16.78 9.73
N ASP A 144 4.16 -16.92 9.71
CA ASP A 144 3.44 -17.56 8.61
C ASP A 144 3.68 -16.88 7.26
N HIS A 145 3.87 -15.55 7.22
CA HIS A 145 4.10 -14.82 5.96
C HIS A 145 5.48 -15.14 5.43
N GLN A 146 6.45 -15.10 6.34
CA GLN A 146 7.83 -15.41 6.04
C GLN A 146 7.96 -16.83 5.51
N GLN A 147 7.33 -17.81 6.17
CA GLN A 147 7.34 -19.20 5.73
C GLN A 147 6.69 -19.35 4.35
N HIS A 148 5.48 -18.80 4.16
CA HIS A 148 4.80 -18.84 2.86
C HIS A 148 5.66 -18.26 1.72
N CYS A 149 6.32 -17.13 1.93
CA CYS A 149 7.19 -16.55 0.89
C CYS A 149 8.48 -17.35 0.66
N ILE A 150 9.01 -18.03 1.67
CA ILE A 150 10.14 -18.96 1.53
C ILE A 150 9.76 -20.13 0.63
N ASP A 151 8.55 -20.65 0.79
CA ASP A 151 8.06 -21.82 0.03
C ASP A 151 7.63 -21.43 -1.39
N CYS A 152 6.95 -20.30 -1.56
CA CYS A 152 6.36 -19.89 -2.85
C CYS A 152 7.39 -19.54 -3.93
N GLN A 153 8.35 -18.66 -3.64
CA GLN A 153 9.43 -18.20 -4.54
C GLN A 153 9.06 -17.77 -5.98
N GLN A 154 7.77 -17.61 -6.31
CA GLN A 154 7.33 -17.31 -7.67
C GLN A 154 7.88 -15.98 -8.18
N CYS A 155 7.92 -14.94 -7.34
CA CYS A 155 8.45 -13.63 -7.70
C CYS A 155 9.96 -13.62 -7.97
N ILE A 156 10.69 -14.59 -7.42
CA ILE A 156 12.13 -14.77 -7.66
C ILE A 156 12.33 -15.48 -8.99
N SER A 157 11.57 -16.57 -9.19
CA SER A 157 11.62 -17.39 -10.39
C SER A 157 11.20 -16.60 -11.64
N SER A 158 10.23 -15.69 -11.52
CA SER A 158 9.77 -14.85 -12.63
C SER A 158 10.64 -13.64 -12.93
N CYS A 159 11.65 -13.33 -12.09
CA CYS A 159 12.41 -12.10 -12.20
C CYS A 159 13.36 -12.14 -13.42
N PRO A 160 13.12 -11.33 -14.48
CA PRO A 160 13.94 -11.38 -15.69
C PRO A 160 15.37 -10.86 -15.44
N ALA A 161 15.53 -10.01 -14.42
CA ALA A 161 16.80 -9.44 -14.01
C ALA A 161 17.65 -10.39 -13.14
N LYS A 162 17.09 -11.52 -12.67
CA LYS A 162 17.70 -12.35 -11.62
C LYS A 162 18.20 -11.50 -10.44
N ALA A 163 17.34 -10.56 -10.04
CA ALA A 163 17.67 -9.54 -9.04
C ALA A 163 17.62 -10.08 -7.60
N PHE A 164 17.08 -11.27 -7.38
CA PHE A 164 17.01 -11.92 -6.08
C PHE A 164 17.99 -13.10 -6.05
N GLU A 165 19.09 -12.95 -5.31
CA GLU A 165 20.14 -13.97 -5.21
C GLU A 165 20.65 -14.03 -3.77
N ASN A 166 20.90 -15.24 -3.25
CA ASN A 166 21.42 -15.44 -1.88
C ASN A 166 20.65 -14.67 -0.79
N ASN A 167 19.31 -14.65 -0.88
CA ASN A 167 18.42 -13.89 0.01
C ASN A 167 18.67 -12.37 0.03
N LYS A 168 19.27 -11.82 -1.03
CA LYS A 168 19.51 -10.38 -1.20
C LYS A 168 18.87 -9.87 -2.49
N PHE A 169 18.40 -8.63 -2.43
CA PHE A 169 17.92 -7.90 -3.59
C PHE A 169 19.05 -7.06 -4.18
N HIS A 170 19.32 -7.25 -5.46
CA HIS A 170 20.36 -6.56 -6.22
C HIS A 170 19.74 -5.44 -7.06
N THR A 171 19.66 -4.24 -6.48
CA THR A 171 19.04 -3.06 -7.12
C THR A 171 19.62 -2.77 -8.51
N PHE A 172 20.93 -2.88 -8.69
CA PHE A 172 21.59 -2.62 -9.98
C PHE A 172 21.20 -3.58 -11.09
N ARG A 173 20.77 -4.81 -10.76
CA ARG A 173 20.22 -5.76 -11.74
C ARG A 173 18.78 -5.40 -12.09
N CYS A 174 17.98 -5.02 -11.09
CA CYS A 174 16.57 -4.68 -11.27
C CYS A 174 16.36 -3.36 -12.03
N LEU A 175 17.16 -2.33 -11.72
CA LEU A 175 16.94 -0.95 -12.16
C LEU A 175 16.78 -0.80 -13.69
N PRO A 176 17.60 -1.41 -14.57
CA PRO A 176 17.43 -1.31 -16.02
C PRO A 176 16.10 -1.86 -16.54
N TYR A 177 15.50 -2.82 -15.83
CA TYR A 177 14.18 -3.39 -16.15
C TYR A 177 13.06 -2.57 -15.49
N ALA A 178 13.25 -2.13 -14.25
CA ALA A 178 12.27 -1.35 -13.50
C ALA A 178 12.00 0.01 -14.16
N ILE A 179 13.04 0.71 -14.64
CA ILE A 179 12.89 1.96 -15.40
C ILE A 179 12.09 1.72 -16.69
N LYS A 180 12.17 0.50 -17.25
CA LYS A 180 11.34 0.05 -18.39
C LYS A 180 9.93 -0.42 -17.99
N GLY A 181 9.52 -0.19 -16.74
CA GLY A 181 8.21 -0.55 -16.23
C GLY A 181 8.03 -2.04 -15.94
N CYS A 182 9.11 -2.79 -15.68
CA CYS A 182 9.00 -4.19 -15.28
C CYS A 182 8.24 -4.32 -13.95
N SER A 183 7.26 -5.22 -13.93
CA SER A 183 6.33 -5.46 -12.82
C SER A 183 6.11 -6.95 -12.55
N GLU A 184 6.93 -7.86 -13.12
CA GLU A 184 6.70 -9.31 -13.07
C GLU A 184 6.59 -9.88 -11.65
N CYS A 185 7.41 -9.36 -10.72
CA CYS A 185 7.36 -9.77 -9.32
C CYS A 185 6.10 -9.27 -8.59
N LEU A 186 5.46 -8.19 -9.06
CA LEU A 186 4.16 -7.72 -8.57
C LEU A 186 3.03 -8.57 -9.15
N LYS A 187 3.09 -8.79 -10.47
CA LYS A 187 2.11 -9.54 -11.26
C LYS A 187 1.84 -10.93 -10.69
N ILE A 188 2.92 -11.66 -10.42
CA ILE A 188 2.84 -13.06 -10.00
C ILE A 188 2.49 -13.20 -8.52
N CYS A 189 2.75 -12.17 -7.70
CA CYS A 189 2.56 -12.26 -6.26
C CYS A 189 1.08 -12.03 -5.87
N LYS A 190 0.34 -13.12 -5.68
CA LYS A 190 -1.09 -13.12 -5.33
C LYS A 190 -1.39 -13.08 -3.83
N GLY A 191 -0.38 -13.09 -2.97
CA GLY A 191 -0.57 -13.23 -1.53
C GLY A 191 -0.85 -14.69 -1.15
N ARG A 192 -1.48 -14.92 0.02
CA ARG A 192 -1.68 -16.30 0.53
C ARG A 192 -2.97 -16.98 0.05
N LEU A 193 -3.75 -16.33 -0.81
CA LEU A 193 -5.08 -16.81 -1.23
C LEU A 193 -5.14 -17.21 -2.72
N SER A 194 -4.04 -17.68 -3.30
CA SER A 194 -4.05 -18.36 -4.60
C SER A 194 -3.75 -19.84 -4.45
#